data_AF-A0A2N0M7T9-F1
#
_entry.id   AF-A0A2N0M7T9-F1
#
_cell.length_a   1.000
_cell.length_b   1.000
_cell.length_c   1.000
_cell.angle_alpha   90.00
_cell.angle_beta   90.00
_cell.angle_gamma   90.00
#
_symmetry.space_group_name_H-M   'P 1'
#
loop_
_entity.id
_entity.type
_entity.pdbx_description
1 polymer ?
#
loop_
_entity_poly.entity_id
_entity_poly.type
_entity_poly.pdbx_seq_one_letter_code
_entity_poly.pdbx_strand_id
1 'polypeptide(L)'
;MEVFDYMGSWGHEQLMMCTDVEVGLRAVIAIHDTTLGPACGGLRIWPYESETEAVQDALRLSRAMTYKSAAADLPLGGGKAVLIADSHTQKTEALLRSYGRFVETLGGRYLTTTDVGSTGRDLEYVRQETAHVVGLPTTAGGSGDTSIMTGLGIYMGMKACARQVWGTESLAGKKVAMQGFGKVATYTAHHLLKEDAQLVVTDVYDEAMDRARDMGIAVVGADKIYDQECDIFSPCALGGIINKDTIPRLKAQVVAGGANNQLATSKDGEELHRRGILYAPDYILNSGGIINVSAEIGGPYNADRAREKTERIYEIIGRVIEISQSQEVPTSLAADRMAEQRLASVRSIKKLYRPG
;
A
#
# COMPACT_ATOMS: atom_id res chain seq x y z
N MET A 1 13.29 16.16 16.86
CA MET A 1 12.03 16.48 16.14
C MET A 1 11.05 16.97 17.18
N GLU A 2 10.49 18.16 17.00
CA GLU A 2 9.39 18.64 17.84
C GLU A 2 8.07 18.00 17.38
N VAL A 3 7.50 17.12 18.20
CA VAL A 3 6.37 16.26 17.82
C VAL A 3 5.11 17.08 17.52
N PHE A 4 4.79 18.08 18.36
CA PHE A 4 3.61 18.91 18.17
C PHE A 4 3.69 19.76 16.89
N ASP A 5 4.87 20.31 16.58
CA ASP A 5 5.08 21.08 15.35
C ASP A 5 4.91 20.20 14.12
N TYR A 6 5.44 18.98 14.15
CA TYR A 6 5.26 18.01 13.06
C TYR A 6 3.78 17.63 12.89
N MET A 7 3.11 17.26 13.98
CA MET A 7 1.69 16.90 13.96
C MET A 7 0.82 18.07 13.45
N GLY A 8 1.08 19.29 13.92
CA GLY A 8 0.37 20.49 13.48
C GLY A 8 0.60 20.83 12.01
N SER A 9 1.83 20.64 11.52
CA SER A 9 2.19 20.92 10.11
C SER A 9 1.49 19.97 9.13
N TRP A 10 1.22 18.73 9.56
CA TRP A 10 0.61 17.70 8.72
C TRP A 10 -0.83 17.37 9.07
N GLY A 11 -1.39 17.95 10.14
CA GLY A 11 -2.78 17.79 10.53
C GLY A 11 -3.10 16.47 11.24
N HIS A 12 -2.14 15.86 11.94
CA HIS A 12 -2.39 14.63 12.70
C HIS A 12 -3.38 14.85 13.86
N GLU A 13 -4.36 13.95 13.99
CA GLU A 13 -5.33 13.98 15.08
C GLU A 13 -4.75 13.52 16.43
N GLN A 14 -3.97 12.43 16.44
CA GLN A 14 -3.55 11.79 17.68
C GLN A 14 -2.24 11.01 17.52
N LEU A 15 -1.40 11.08 18.55
CA LEU A 15 -0.26 10.19 18.77
C LEU A 15 -0.40 9.57 20.15
N MET A 16 -0.42 8.24 20.23
CA MET A 16 -0.53 7.48 21.47
C MET A 16 0.75 6.66 21.67
N MET A 17 1.45 6.91 22.77
CA MET A 17 2.57 6.10 23.21
C MET A 17 2.10 5.08 24.23
N CYS A 18 2.38 3.81 23.97
CA CYS A 18 1.93 2.68 24.79
C CYS A 18 3.15 2.00 25.41
N THR A 19 3.09 1.78 26.72
CA THR A 19 4.13 1.05 27.46
C THR A 19 3.52 0.05 28.43
N ASP A 20 4.13 -1.12 28.52
CA ASP A 20 3.82 -2.15 29.52
C ASP A 20 5.14 -2.81 29.93
N VAL A 21 5.61 -2.48 31.14
CA VAL A 21 6.96 -2.82 31.60
C VAL A 21 7.10 -4.34 31.82
N GLU A 22 6.04 -5.01 32.27
CA GLU A 22 6.07 -6.44 32.62
C GLU A 22 6.30 -7.33 31.39
N VAL A 23 5.73 -6.92 30.25
CA VAL A 23 5.86 -7.66 28.98
C VAL A 23 6.81 -6.99 27.99
N GLY A 24 7.41 -5.85 28.37
CA GLY A 24 8.35 -5.09 27.54
C GLY A 24 7.71 -4.34 26.36
N LEU A 25 6.42 -4.03 26.41
CA LEU A 25 5.76 -3.30 25.32
C LEU A 25 6.28 -1.87 25.21
N ARG A 26 6.70 -1.50 24.01
CA ARG A 26 6.94 -0.13 23.58
C ARG A 26 6.35 0.06 22.20
N ALA A 27 5.20 0.74 22.13
CA ALA A 27 4.50 0.94 20.87
C ALA A 27 4.06 2.40 20.69
N VAL A 28 3.92 2.81 19.43
CA VAL A 28 3.40 4.11 19.04
C VAL A 28 2.26 3.88 18.06
N ILE A 29 1.09 4.41 18.36
CA ILE A 29 -0.08 4.42 17.47
C ILE A 29 -0.32 5.86 17.03
N ALA A 30 -0.26 6.11 15.74
CA ALA A 30 -0.54 7.41 15.14
C ALA A 30 -1.86 7.35 14.34
N ILE A 31 -2.73 8.32 14.57
CA ILE A 31 -3.94 8.57 13.80
C ILE A 31 -3.76 9.90 13.09
N HIS A 32 -3.73 9.88 11.76
CA HIS A 32 -3.57 11.08 10.97
C HIS A 32 -4.90 11.79 10.74
N ASP A 33 -5.88 11.10 10.12
CA ASP A 33 -7.19 11.69 9.79
C ASP A 33 -8.27 10.60 9.81
N THR A 34 -9.42 10.89 10.43
CA THR A 34 -10.62 10.04 10.57
C THR A 34 -11.86 10.64 9.88
N THR A 35 -11.68 11.62 8.98
CA THR A 35 -12.75 12.31 8.26
C THR A 35 -13.65 11.33 7.50
N LEU A 36 -13.06 10.31 6.86
CA LEU A 36 -13.78 9.34 6.03
C LEU A 36 -14.36 8.16 6.83
N GLY A 37 -13.91 7.96 8.07
CA GLY A 37 -14.20 6.79 8.87
C GLY A 37 -13.07 6.45 9.85
N PRO A 38 -13.12 5.28 10.51
CA PRO A 38 -12.08 4.87 11.44
C PRO A 38 -10.72 4.77 10.73
N ALA A 39 -9.65 5.12 11.43
CA ALA A 39 -8.30 5.00 10.91
C ALA A 39 -7.92 3.53 10.78
N CYS A 40 -7.43 3.10 9.61
CA CYS A 40 -6.95 1.74 9.41
C CYS A 40 -5.47 1.76 9.08
N GLY A 41 -4.70 0.83 9.66
CA GLY A 41 -3.29 0.67 9.33
C GLY A 41 -2.63 -0.49 10.05
N GLY A 42 -1.57 -1.02 9.45
CA GLY A 42 -0.88 -2.20 9.97
C GLY A 42 -0.05 -1.94 11.23
N LEU A 43 0.16 -3.01 12.01
CA LEU A 43 1.11 -3.10 13.11
C LEU A 43 2.49 -3.48 12.55
N ARG A 44 3.41 -2.53 12.50
CA ARG A 44 4.81 -2.79 12.19
C ARG A 44 5.57 -3.19 13.44
N ILE A 45 6.36 -4.24 13.38
CA ILE A 45 7.23 -4.68 14.49
C ILE A 45 8.65 -4.62 13.98
N TRP A 46 9.44 -3.67 14.49
CA TRP A 46 10.76 -3.36 13.96
C TRP A 46 11.74 -2.92 15.05
N PRO A 47 13.02 -3.34 15.00
CA PRO A 47 14.03 -2.93 15.96
C PRO A 47 14.57 -1.53 15.63
N TYR A 48 13.77 -0.49 15.89
CA TYR A 48 14.19 0.90 15.72
C TYR A 48 15.39 1.25 16.60
N GLU A 49 16.32 2.06 16.07
CA GLU A 49 17.50 2.49 16.83
C GLU A 49 17.14 3.53 17.89
N SER A 50 16.05 4.27 17.68
CA SER A 50 15.57 5.29 18.61
C SER A 50 14.04 5.42 18.64
N GLU A 51 13.53 5.95 19.75
CA GLU A 51 12.12 6.29 19.88
C GLU A 51 11.69 7.38 18.88
N THR A 52 12.57 8.33 18.59
CA THR A 52 12.29 9.39 17.61
C THR A 52 12.06 8.82 16.22
N GLU A 53 12.84 7.82 15.82
CA GLU A 53 12.67 7.12 14.54
C GLU A 53 11.33 6.39 14.48
N ALA A 54 10.96 5.68 15.54
CA ALA A 54 9.68 4.98 15.62
C ALA A 54 8.49 5.96 15.53
N VAL A 55 8.53 7.09 16.25
CA VAL A 55 7.49 8.12 16.20
C VAL A 55 7.40 8.75 14.80
N GLN A 56 8.53 9.07 14.19
CA GLN A 56 8.57 9.59 12.82
C GLN A 56 7.96 8.62 11.81
N ASP A 57 8.31 7.34 11.89
CA ASP A 57 7.79 6.33 10.98
C ASP A 57 6.27 6.14 11.15
N ALA A 58 5.78 6.09 12.41
CA ALA A 58 4.34 6.01 12.70
C ALA A 58 3.56 7.22 12.14
N LEU A 59 4.05 8.43 12.35
CA LEU A 59 3.42 9.66 11.86
C LEU A 59 3.43 9.72 10.32
N ARG A 60 4.56 9.39 9.68
CA ARG A 60 4.68 9.39 8.22
C ARG A 60 3.78 8.35 7.57
N LEU A 61 3.76 7.12 8.12
CA LEU A 61 2.97 6.03 7.57
C LEU A 61 1.46 6.20 7.83
N SER A 62 1.05 6.75 8.97
CA SER A 62 -0.39 7.03 9.21
C SER A 62 -0.93 8.04 8.20
N ARG A 63 -0.15 9.08 7.84
CA ARG A 63 -0.48 10.00 6.74
C ARG A 63 -0.58 9.28 5.40
N ALA A 64 0.39 8.43 5.07
CA ALA A 64 0.34 7.64 3.84
C ALA A 64 -0.92 6.76 3.76
N MET A 65 -1.36 6.21 4.90
CA MET A 65 -2.61 5.43 4.98
C MET A 65 -3.86 6.30 4.76
N THR A 66 -3.87 7.56 5.18
CA THR A 66 -4.99 8.48 4.86
C THR A 66 -5.10 8.67 3.36
N TYR A 67 -3.99 9.00 2.68
CA TYR A 67 -4.01 9.22 1.22
C TYR A 67 -4.35 7.94 0.46
N LYS A 68 -3.83 6.79 0.91
CA LYS A 68 -4.16 5.47 0.35
C LYS A 68 -5.65 5.15 0.49
N SER A 69 -6.22 5.24 1.70
CA SER A 69 -7.65 5.01 1.93
C SER A 69 -8.53 5.99 1.15
N ALA A 70 -8.12 7.27 1.09
CA ALA A 70 -8.84 8.30 0.38
C ALA A 70 -8.88 8.02 -1.13
N ALA A 71 -7.71 7.77 -1.75
CA ALA A 71 -7.60 7.54 -3.18
C ALA A 71 -8.17 6.18 -3.63
N ALA A 72 -8.11 5.15 -2.77
CA ALA A 72 -8.70 3.83 -3.03
C ALA A 72 -10.23 3.77 -2.85
N ASP A 73 -10.88 4.94 -2.69
CA ASP A 73 -12.32 5.07 -2.45
C ASP A 73 -12.84 4.27 -1.24
N LEU A 74 -12.04 4.20 -0.16
CA LEU A 74 -12.43 3.51 1.06
C LEU A 74 -13.04 4.48 2.09
N PRO A 75 -14.05 4.07 2.86
CA PRO A 75 -14.60 4.84 3.97
C PRO A 75 -13.73 4.68 5.23
N LEU A 76 -12.43 4.91 5.09
CA LEU A 76 -11.42 4.70 6.12
C LEU A 76 -10.51 5.92 6.22
N GLY A 77 -10.12 6.22 7.45
CA GLY A 77 -9.04 7.14 7.75
C GLY A 77 -7.65 6.51 7.56
N GLY A 78 -6.64 7.21 8.05
CA GLY A 78 -5.26 6.74 8.07
C GLY A 78 -4.71 6.60 9.48
N GLY A 79 -4.28 5.38 9.81
CA GLY A 79 -3.61 5.09 11.07
C GLY A 79 -2.34 4.29 10.83
N LYS A 80 -1.52 4.16 11.86
CA LYS A 80 -0.38 3.24 11.87
C LYS A 80 0.00 2.90 13.30
N ALA A 81 0.34 1.64 13.56
CA ALA A 81 1.03 1.26 14.76
C ALA A 81 2.46 0.79 14.44
N VAL A 82 3.41 1.15 15.29
CA VAL A 82 4.76 0.59 15.30
C VAL A 82 5.07 0.08 16.71
N LEU A 83 5.72 -1.07 16.79
CA LEU A 83 6.19 -1.69 18.02
C LEU A 83 7.71 -1.81 17.90
N ILE A 84 8.43 -1.28 18.89
CA ILE A 84 9.88 -1.29 18.94
C ILE A 84 10.33 -2.64 19.49
N ALA A 85 10.55 -3.61 18.58
CA ALA A 85 11.03 -4.95 18.91
C ALA A 85 11.57 -5.66 17.66
N ASP A 86 12.51 -6.58 17.87
CA ASP A 86 12.94 -7.54 16.86
C ASP A 86 11.83 -8.57 16.61
N SER A 87 11.31 -8.59 15.39
CA SER A 87 10.18 -9.44 15.03
C SER A 87 10.47 -10.94 15.03
N HIS A 88 11.74 -11.35 15.04
CA HIS A 88 12.13 -12.76 15.03
C HIS A 88 12.41 -13.30 16.43
N THR A 89 12.83 -12.45 17.36
CA THR A 89 13.34 -12.87 18.67
C THR A 89 12.57 -12.31 19.85
N GLN A 90 11.84 -11.20 19.70
CA GLN A 90 11.22 -10.49 20.82
C GLN A 90 9.68 -10.50 20.81
N LYS A 91 9.05 -11.12 19.79
CA LYS A 91 7.58 -11.26 19.77
C LYS A 91 7.13 -12.36 20.73
N THR A 92 6.21 -12.00 21.63
CA THR A 92 5.53 -12.94 22.52
C THR A 92 4.03 -12.72 22.47
N GLU A 93 3.25 -13.74 22.85
CA GLU A 93 1.79 -13.60 22.99
C GLU A 93 1.42 -12.48 23.97
N ALA A 94 2.09 -12.41 25.13
CA ALA A 94 1.81 -11.41 26.16
C ALA A 94 2.01 -9.97 25.66
N LEU A 95 3.08 -9.74 24.89
CA LEU A 95 3.37 -8.46 24.24
C LEU A 95 2.24 -8.05 23.26
N LEU A 96 1.79 -8.98 22.42
CA LEU A 96 0.76 -8.72 21.41
C LEU A 96 -0.64 -8.54 22.02
N ARG A 97 -0.96 -9.30 23.08
CA ARG A 97 -2.20 -9.10 23.84
C ARG A 97 -2.19 -7.76 24.57
N SER A 98 -1.08 -7.37 25.19
CA SER A 98 -0.94 -6.04 25.80
C SER A 98 -1.16 -4.92 24.76
N TYR A 99 -0.56 -5.03 23.57
CA TYR A 99 -0.86 -4.12 22.45
C TYR A 99 -2.36 -4.10 22.08
N GLY A 100 -3.01 -5.27 21.99
CA GLY A 100 -4.45 -5.36 21.71
C GLY A 100 -5.32 -4.63 22.74
N ARG A 101 -4.94 -4.65 24.03
CA ARG A 101 -5.63 -3.86 25.06
C ARG A 101 -5.51 -2.36 24.83
N PHE A 102 -4.36 -1.87 24.40
CA PHE A 102 -4.21 -0.45 24.03
C PHE A 102 -5.04 -0.09 22.80
N VAL A 103 -5.12 -0.96 21.79
CA VAL A 103 -6.02 -0.76 20.63
C VAL A 103 -7.48 -0.67 21.09
N GLU A 104 -7.91 -1.52 22.03
CA GLU A 104 -9.28 -1.47 22.58
C GLU A 104 -9.60 -0.12 23.21
N THR A 105 -8.64 0.54 23.87
CA THR A 105 -8.87 1.88 24.46
C THR A 105 -9.21 2.97 23.45
N LEU A 106 -8.93 2.74 22.16
CA LEU A 106 -9.29 3.66 21.07
C LEU A 106 -10.75 3.49 20.62
N GLY A 107 -11.49 2.52 21.14
CA GLY A 107 -12.95 2.38 20.95
C GLY A 107 -13.37 2.35 19.49
N GLY A 108 -12.58 1.68 18.63
CA GLY A 108 -12.84 1.56 17.20
C GLY A 108 -12.42 2.75 16.35
N ARG A 109 -11.81 3.81 16.93
CA ARG A 109 -11.19 4.90 16.16
C ARG A 109 -10.00 4.42 15.31
N TYR A 110 -9.36 3.34 15.72
CA TYR A 110 -8.26 2.71 15.00
C TYR A 110 -8.51 1.21 14.81
N LEU A 111 -8.33 0.73 13.59
CA LEU A 111 -8.39 -0.67 13.18
C LEU A 111 -6.98 -1.12 12.79
N THR A 112 -6.49 -2.16 13.45
CA THR A 112 -5.14 -2.68 13.19
C THR A 112 -5.15 -3.89 12.25
N THR A 113 -4.06 -4.09 11.53
CA THR A 113 -3.86 -5.23 10.64
C THR A 113 -2.37 -5.61 10.54
N THR A 114 -2.01 -6.51 9.63
CA THR A 114 -0.61 -6.93 9.46
C THR A 114 0.22 -5.86 8.75
N ASP A 115 1.52 -5.83 9.04
CA ASP A 115 2.55 -5.07 8.35
C ASP A 115 3.89 -5.81 8.50
N VAL A 116 4.99 -5.16 8.11
CA VAL A 116 6.35 -5.68 8.31
C VAL A 116 6.56 -6.08 9.77
N GLY A 117 6.96 -7.33 9.97
CA GLY A 117 7.24 -7.90 11.29
C GLY A 117 6.03 -8.51 12.02
N SER A 118 4.80 -8.25 11.57
CA SER A 118 3.59 -8.91 12.10
C SER A 118 2.97 -9.89 11.11
N THR A 119 2.27 -10.89 11.63
CA THR A 119 1.68 -12.00 10.89
C THR A 119 0.21 -12.18 11.27
N GLY A 120 -0.53 -12.98 10.49
CA GLY A 120 -1.91 -13.31 10.82
C GLY A 120 -2.06 -13.96 12.21
N ARG A 121 -1.08 -14.78 12.61
CA ARG A 121 -1.03 -15.37 13.96
C ARG A 121 -0.83 -14.31 15.05
N ASP A 122 -0.02 -13.29 14.77
CA ASP A 122 0.16 -12.19 15.73
C ASP A 122 -1.17 -11.45 15.94
N LEU A 123 -1.94 -11.24 14.86
CA LEU A 123 -3.27 -10.64 14.95
C LEU A 123 -4.30 -11.51 15.67
N GLU A 124 -4.18 -12.83 15.62
CA GLU A 124 -5.03 -13.73 16.42
C GLU A 124 -4.85 -13.46 17.92
N TYR A 125 -3.63 -13.18 18.38
CA TYR A 125 -3.38 -12.77 19.76
C TYR A 125 -3.99 -11.41 20.07
N VAL A 126 -3.83 -10.42 19.19
CA VAL A 126 -4.45 -9.09 19.35
C VAL A 126 -5.98 -9.20 19.41
N ARG A 127 -6.57 -10.07 18.58
CA ARG A 127 -8.03 -10.30 18.48
C ARG A 127 -8.64 -10.87 19.76
N GLN A 128 -7.85 -11.47 20.65
CA GLN A 128 -8.33 -11.93 21.96
C GLN A 128 -8.69 -10.77 22.89
N GLU A 129 -8.15 -9.57 22.65
CA GLU A 129 -8.31 -8.40 23.52
C GLU A 129 -9.16 -7.29 22.92
N THR A 130 -9.34 -7.29 21.59
CA THR A 130 -10.13 -6.27 20.89
C THR A 130 -10.85 -6.82 19.66
N ALA A 131 -12.00 -6.24 19.31
CA ALA A 131 -12.67 -6.49 18.04
C ALA A 131 -12.11 -5.64 16.88
N HIS A 132 -11.21 -4.69 17.15
CA HIS A 132 -10.71 -3.69 16.20
C HIS A 132 -9.51 -4.18 15.39
N VAL A 133 -9.62 -5.40 14.85
CA VAL A 133 -8.58 -6.10 14.08
C VAL A 133 -9.18 -6.57 12.76
N VAL A 134 -8.49 -6.31 11.65
CA VAL A 134 -8.86 -6.77 10.30
C VAL A 134 -7.67 -7.47 9.63
N GLY A 135 -7.92 -8.26 8.60
CA GLY A 135 -6.87 -9.03 7.91
C GLY A 135 -6.48 -10.28 8.68
N LEU A 136 -7.41 -10.85 9.46
CA LEU A 136 -7.21 -12.12 10.14
C LEU A 136 -7.08 -13.28 9.12
N PRO A 137 -6.48 -14.41 9.51
CA PRO A 137 -6.55 -15.63 8.71
C PRO A 137 -7.99 -16.01 8.36
N THR A 138 -8.20 -16.62 7.20
CA THR A 138 -9.55 -17.06 6.76
C THR A 138 -10.17 -18.09 7.71
N THR A 139 -9.34 -18.92 8.34
CA THR A 139 -9.73 -19.86 9.41
C THR A 139 -10.28 -19.17 10.66
N ALA A 140 -9.93 -17.90 10.87
CA ALA A 140 -10.43 -17.05 11.95
C ALA A 140 -11.52 -16.07 11.47
N GLY A 141 -12.04 -16.24 10.24
CA GLY A 141 -13.10 -15.41 9.66
C GLY A 141 -12.65 -14.11 9.00
N GLY A 142 -11.33 -13.90 8.83
CA GLY A 142 -10.79 -12.72 8.14
C GLY A 142 -10.57 -12.91 6.64
N SER A 143 -9.93 -11.92 6.01
CA SER A 143 -9.72 -11.83 4.55
C SER A 143 -8.47 -12.55 4.04
N GLY A 144 -7.61 -13.05 4.92
CA GLY A 144 -6.45 -13.87 4.56
C GLY A 144 -5.38 -13.13 3.74
N ASP A 145 -4.88 -13.78 2.68
CA ASP A 145 -3.75 -13.27 1.89
C ASP A 145 -4.13 -12.06 1.03
N THR A 146 -3.69 -10.88 1.48
CA THR A 146 -3.90 -9.60 0.79
C THR A 146 -3.15 -9.49 -0.54
N SER A 147 -2.13 -10.33 -0.77
CA SER A 147 -1.30 -10.28 -1.98
C SER A 147 -2.09 -10.57 -3.25
N ILE A 148 -3.18 -11.35 -3.14
CA ILE A 148 -4.05 -11.71 -4.26
C ILE A 148 -4.72 -10.45 -4.82
N MET A 149 -5.37 -9.67 -3.97
CA MET A 149 -6.06 -8.44 -4.37
C MET A 149 -5.05 -7.35 -4.76
N THR A 150 -3.90 -7.26 -4.08
CA THR A 150 -2.83 -6.34 -4.52
C THR A 150 -2.36 -6.68 -5.93
N GLY A 151 -2.17 -7.96 -6.24
CA GLY A 151 -1.75 -8.42 -7.57
C GLY A 151 -2.76 -8.06 -8.66
N LEU A 152 -4.05 -8.25 -8.38
CA LEU A 152 -5.17 -7.84 -9.23
C LEU A 152 -5.20 -6.32 -9.42
N GLY A 153 -5.03 -5.53 -8.35
CA GLY A 153 -5.04 -4.08 -8.42
C GLY A 153 -3.96 -3.50 -9.33
N ILE A 154 -2.74 -4.05 -9.24
CA ILE A 154 -1.63 -3.67 -10.14
C ILE A 154 -1.99 -3.97 -11.59
N TYR A 155 -2.52 -5.17 -11.86
CA TYR A 155 -2.96 -5.56 -13.21
C TYR A 155 -4.03 -4.61 -13.76
N MET A 156 -5.04 -4.24 -12.96
CA MET A 156 -6.09 -3.31 -13.38
C MET A 156 -5.55 -1.89 -13.62
N GLY A 157 -4.59 -1.44 -12.79
CA GLY A 157 -3.88 -0.18 -13.01
C GLY A 157 -3.05 -0.18 -14.29
N MET A 158 -2.38 -1.30 -14.62
CA MET A 158 -1.67 -1.47 -15.89
C MET A 158 -2.62 -1.37 -17.09
N LYS A 159 -3.81 -1.98 -17.01
CA LYS A 159 -4.83 -1.88 -18.07
C LYS A 159 -5.31 -0.44 -18.28
N ALA A 160 -5.50 0.33 -17.21
CA ALA A 160 -5.85 1.75 -17.33
C ALA A 160 -4.75 2.56 -18.02
N CYS A 161 -3.49 2.30 -17.66
CA CYS A 161 -2.34 2.93 -18.32
C CYS A 161 -2.22 2.52 -19.79
N ALA A 162 -2.46 1.24 -20.11
CA ALA A 162 -2.46 0.73 -21.47
C ALA A 162 -3.51 1.44 -22.34
N ARG A 163 -4.73 1.62 -21.82
CA ARG A 163 -5.79 2.35 -22.50
C ARG A 163 -5.36 3.78 -22.83
N GLN A 164 -4.67 4.45 -21.90
CA GLN A 164 -4.18 5.81 -22.10
C GLN A 164 -3.06 5.90 -23.14
N VAL A 165 -2.06 5.01 -23.06
CA VAL A 165 -0.83 5.12 -23.86
C VAL A 165 -1.00 4.50 -25.25
N TRP A 166 -1.75 3.38 -25.35
CA TRP A 166 -1.89 2.61 -26.59
C TRP A 166 -3.31 2.60 -27.16
N GLY A 167 -4.26 3.30 -26.54
CA GLY A 167 -5.65 3.36 -27.00
C GLY A 167 -6.46 2.08 -26.76
N THR A 168 -5.87 1.07 -26.13
CA THR A 168 -6.51 -0.22 -25.79
C THR A 168 -6.10 -0.65 -24.39
N GLU A 169 -7.03 -1.20 -23.62
CA GLU A 169 -6.75 -1.74 -22.29
C GLU A 169 -6.04 -3.11 -22.33
N SER A 170 -5.95 -3.73 -23.51
CA SER A 170 -5.36 -5.07 -23.64
C SER A 170 -3.85 -5.05 -23.43
N LEU A 171 -3.36 -5.98 -22.61
CA LEU A 171 -1.93 -6.21 -22.37
C LEU A 171 -1.35 -7.35 -23.24
N ALA A 172 -2.14 -7.92 -24.15
CA ALA A 172 -1.71 -9.00 -25.03
C ALA A 172 -0.51 -8.59 -25.89
N GLY A 173 0.55 -9.39 -25.85
CA GLY A 173 1.81 -9.15 -26.55
C GLY A 173 2.67 -8.01 -25.97
N LYS A 174 2.23 -7.32 -24.91
CA LYS A 174 3.02 -6.29 -24.23
C LYS A 174 4.13 -6.90 -23.40
N LYS A 175 5.29 -6.26 -23.39
CA LYS A 175 6.45 -6.68 -22.60
C LYS A 175 6.47 -5.96 -21.25
N VAL A 176 6.46 -6.72 -20.17
CA VAL A 176 6.51 -6.19 -18.80
C VAL A 176 7.80 -6.65 -18.11
N ALA A 177 8.63 -5.70 -17.72
CA ALA A 177 9.83 -5.95 -16.93
C ALA A 177 9.51 -5.78 -15.44
N MET A 178 9.52 -6.87 -14.66
CA MET A 178 9.20 -6.84 -13.23
C MET A 178 10.47 -6.93 -12.38
N GLN A 179 10.69 -5.94 -11.52
CA GLN A 179 11.77 -5.96 -10.55
C GLN A 179 11.24 -6.43 -9.19
N GLY A 180 11.70 -7.59 -8.73
CA GLY A 180 11.15 -8.30 -7.57
C GLY A 180 10.05 -9.26 -8.01
N PHE A 181 10.21 -10.53 -7.62
CA PHE A 181 9.30 -11.63 -7.94
C PHE A 181 8.79 -12.35 -6.68
N GLY A 182 8.39 -11.53 -5.70
CA GLY A 182 7.69 -11.97 -4.49
C GLY A 182 6.22 -12.35 -4.73
N LYS A 183 5.46 -12.54 -3.64
CA LYS A 183 4.06 -13.00 -3.68
C LYS A 183 3.15 -12.13 -4.55
N VAL A 184 3.17 -10.82 -4.36
CA VAL A 184 2.35 -9.86 -5.12
C VAL A 184 2.70 -9.92 -6.61
N ALA A 185 3.99 -9.83 -6.95
CA ALA A 185 4.47 -9.92 -8.32
C ALA A 185 4.08 -11.24 -8.99
N THR A 186 4.12 -12.35 -8.23
CA THR A 186 3.66 -13.67 -8.70
C THR A 186 2.17 -13.62 -9.08
N TYR A 187 1.30 -13.07 -8.24
CA TYR A 187 -0.13 -12.93 -8.57
C TYR A 187 -0.38 -11.98 -9.75
N THR A 188 0.34 -10.86 -9.84
CA THR A 188 0.28 -9.97 -11.01
C THR A 188 0.71 -10.71 -12.28
N ALA A 189 1.80 -11.47 -12.23
CA ALA A 189 2.30 -12.26 -13.36
C ALA A 189 1.27 -13.29 -13.84
N HIS A 190 0.52 -13.93 -12.94
CA HIS A 190 -0.56 -14.85 -13.33
C HIS A 190 -1.66 -14.16 -14.16
N HIS A 191 -2.03 -12.92 -13.82
CA HIS A 191 -2.99 -12.16 -14.63
C HIS A 191 -2.41 -11.79 -15.99
N LEU A 192 -1.17 -11.32 -16.02
CA LEU A 192 -0.47 -10.91 -17.24
C LEU A 192 -0.27 -12.08 -18.21
N LEU A 193 0.19 -13.23 -17.73
CA LEU A 193 0.38 -14.44 -18.55
C LEU A 193 -0.95 -14.96 -19.10
N LYS A 194 -2.04 -14.87 -18.33
CA LYS A 194 -3.39 -15.23 -18.81
C LYS A 194 -3.92 -14.32 -19.92
N GLU A 195 -3.39 -13.11 -20.03
CA GLU A 195 -3.70 -12.15 -21.11
C GLU A 195 -2.62 -12.15 -22.20
N ASP A 196 -1.76 -13.17 -22.27
CA ASP A 196 -0.69 -13.31 -23.27
C ASP A 196 0.34 -12.15 -23.28
N ALA A 197 0.56 -11.51 -22.13
CA ALA A 197 1.66 -10.56 -21.94
C ALA A 197 3.01 -11.30 -21.80
N GLN A 198 4.08 -10.68 -22.30
CA GLN A 198 5.44 -11.21 -22.22
C GLN A 198 6.13 -10.66 -20.98
N LEU A 199 6.71 -11.53 -20.16
CA LEU A 199 7.34 -11.14 -18.89
C LEU A 199 8.85 -11.36 -18.92
N VAL A 200 9.58 -10.43 -18.33
CA VAL A 200 10.97 -10.59 -17.93
C VAL A 200 11.11 -10.13 -16.48
N VAL A 201 11.78 -10.91 -15.64
CA VAL A 201 11.83 -10.64 -14.20
C VAL A 201 13.23 -10.74 -13.64
N THR A 202 13.40 -10.14 -12.47
CA THR A 202 14.58 -10.33 -11.63
C THR A 202 14.17 -10.36 -10.16
N ASP A 203 14.97 -11.03 -9.34
CA ASP A 203 14.92 -10.98 -7.88
C ASP A 203 16.34 -11.17 -7.34
N VAL A 204 16.54 -10.88 -6.04
CA VAL A 204 17.78 -11.17 -5.31
C VAL A 204 17.80 -12.58 -4.72
N TYR A 205 16.63 -13.22 -4.60
CA TYR A 205 16.48 -14.57 -4.07
C TYR A 205 16.33 -15.60 -5.20
N ASP A 206 17.18 -16.63 -5.19
CA ASP A 206 17.15 -17.70 -6.20
C ASP A 206 15.80 -18.41 -6.26
N GLU A 207 15.16 -18.64 -5.11
CA GLU A 207 13.84 -19.28 -5.05
C GLU A 207 12.76 -18.49 -5.83
N ALA A 208 12.84 -17.16 -5.81
CA ALA A 208 11.92 -16.33 -6.59
C ALA A 208 12.20 -16.42 -8.09
N MET A 209 13.47 -16.50 -8.46
CA MET A 209 13.90 -16.70 -9.85
C MET A 209 13.52 -18.08 -10.38
N ASP A 210 13.62 -19.12 -9.54
CA ASP A 210 13.19 -20.48 -9.88
C ASP A 210 11.68 -20.56 -10.09
N ARG A 211 10.87 -19.95 -9.20
CA ARG A 211 9.43 -19.82 -9.42
C ARG A 211 9.10 -19.13 -10.75
N ALA A 212 9.84 -18.10 -11.13
CA ALA A 212 9.64 -17.43 -12.41
C ALA A 212 9.93 -18.37 -13.60
N ARG A 213 11.02 -19.14 -13.52
CA ARG A 213 11.39 -20.12 -14.55
C ARG A 213 10.34 -21.23 -14.67
N ASP A 214 9.82 -21.72 -13.54
CA ASP A 214 8.75 -22.72 -13.51
C ASP A 214 7.45 -22.21 -14.16
N MET A 215 7.20 -20.90 -14.09
CA MET A 215 6.11 -20.22 -14.80
C MET A 215 6.41 -19.94 -16.29
N GLY A 216 7.59 -20.33 -16.80
CA GLY A 216 8.03 -20.06 -18.18
C GLY A 216 8.47 -18.61 -18.44
N ILE A 217 8.79 -17.85 -17.38
CA ILE A 217 9.15 -16.43 -17.47
C ILE A 217 10.66 -16.27 -17.63
N ALA A 218 11.08 -15.35 -18.50
CA ALA A 218 12.49 -15.03 -18.68
C ALA A 218 13.07 -14.31 -17.45
N VAL A 219 14.30 -14.67 -17.09
CA VAL A 219 14.99 -14.13 -15.92
C VAL A 219 16.26 -13.39 -16.34
N VAL A 220 16.47 -12.18 -15.81
CA VAL A 220 17.66 -11.34 -16.07
C VAL A 220 18.35 -10.94 -14.78
N GLY A 221 19.59 -10.45 -14.88
CA GLY A 221 20.31 -9.93 -13.72
C GLY A 221 19.69 -8.63 -13.20
N ALA A 222 19.80 -8.41 -11.88
CA ALA A 222 19.14 -7.32 -11.17
C ALA A 222 19.38 -5.93 -11.77
N ASP A 223 20.62 -5.63 -12.18
CA ASP A 223 20.93 -4.33 -12.80
C ASP A 223 20.41 -4.22 -14.25
N LYS A 224 20.37 -5.33 -14.99
CA LYS A 224 19.92 -5.34 -16.39
C LYS A 224 18.42 -5.10 -16.55
N ILE A 225 17.64 -5.18 -15.48
CA ILE A 225 16.18 -5.03 -15.54
C ILE A 225 15.76 -3.64 -16.06
N TYR A 226 16.55 -2.60 -15.75
CA TYR A 226 16.24 -1.23 -16.14
C TYR A 226 16.48 -0.97 -17.63
N ASP A 227 17.35 -1.76 -18.26
CA ASP A 227 17.71 -1.61 -19.67
C ASP A 227 16.88 -2.53 -20.60
N GLN A 228 15.90 -3.27 -20.05
CA GLN A 228 15.07 -4.15 -20.86
C GLN A 228 14.20 -3.34 -21.83
N GLU A 229 14.18 -3.75 -23.10
CA GLU A 229 13.24 -3.28 -24.11
C GLU A 229 11.84 -3.80 -23.76
N CYS A 230 11.11 -3.02 -22.96
CA CYS A 230 9.80 -3.34 -22.43
C CYS A 230 8.81 -2.19 -22.64
N ASP A 231 7.52 -2.50 -22.62
CA ASP A 231 6.43 -1.54 -22.69
C ASP A 231 6.11 -0.95 -21.30
N ILE A 232 6.16 -1.81 -20.28
CA ILE A 232 5.87 -1.49 -18.87
C ILE A 232 7.05 -1.91 -17.98
N PHE A 233 7.54 -0.99 -17.15
CA PHE A 233 8.41 -1.31 -16.04
C PHE A 233 7.58 -1.42 -14.74
N SER A 234 7.73 -2.53 -14.02
CA SER A 234 6.94 -2.85 -12.83
C SER A 234 7.84 -3.08 -11.60
N PRO A 235 8.13 -2.01 -10.82
CA PRO A 235 8.89 -2.14 -9.59
C PRO A 235 8.03 -2.78 -8.47
N CYS A 236 8.43 -3.95 -8.00
CA CYS A 236 7.73 -4.79 -7.02
C CYS A 236 8.63 -5.22 -5.85
N ALA A 237 9.86 -4.70 -5.76
CA ALA A 237 10.83 -5.04 -4.71
C ALA A 237 10.92 -3.96 -3.61
N LEU A 238 11.62 -2.85 -3.89
CA LEU A 238 11.97 -1.80 -2.93
C LEU A 238 11.46 -0.44 -3.37
N GLY A 239 11.41 0.51 -2.43
CA GLY A 239 11.17 1.93 -2.72
C GLY A 239 12.42 2.64 -3.25
N GLY A 240 12.24 3.84 -3.78
CA GLY A 240 13.31 4.73 -4.26
C GLY A 240 13.99 4.27 -5.56
N ILE A 241 13.41 3.28 -6.24
CA ILE A 241 13.99 2.69 -7.44
C ILE A 241 13.81 3.59 -8.65
N ILE A 242 12.79 4.43 -8.68
CA ILE A 242 12.61 5.44 -9.72
C ILE A 242 13.34 6.70 -9.26
N ASN A 243 14.51 6.95 -9.85
CA ASN A 243 15.40 8.03 -9.45
C ASN A 243 16.22 8.54 -10.66
N LYS A 244 17.04 9.58 -10.43
CA LYS A 244 17.93 10.18 -11.42
C LYS A 244 18.86 9.21 -12.18
N ASP A 245 19.20 8.06 -11.58
CA ASP A 245 20.14 7.10 -12.15
C ASP A 245 19.41 6.01 -12.96
N THR A 246 18.19 5.65 -12.58
CA THR A 246 17.38 4.62 -13.25
C THR A 246 16.47 5.17 -14.34
N ILE A 247 15.86 6.35 -14.14
CA ILE A 247 14.95 6.96 -15.13
C ILE A 247 15.58 7.07 -16.52
N PRO A 248 16.86 7.47 -16.69
CA PRO A 248 17.49 7.55 -18.01
C PRO A 248 17.65 6.20 -18.72
N ARG A 249 17.64 5.09 -17.99
CA ARG A 249 17.83 3.73 -18.52
C ARG A 249 16.53 3.14 -19.05
N LEU A 250 15.41 3.50 -18.43
CA LEU A 250 14.09 2.95 -18.75
C LEU A 250 13.72 3.16 -20.23
N LYS A 251 13.31 2.06 -20.87
CA LYS A 251 12.73 2.04 -22.23
C LYS A 251 11.21 2.00 -22.24
N ALA A 252 10.61 1.76 -21.07
CA ALA A 252 9.17 1.65 -20.89
C ALA A 252 8.43 2.97 -21.15
N GLN A 253 7.20 2.87 -21.64
CA GLN A 253 6.26 3.99 -21.74
C GLN A 253 5.41 4.13 -20.47
N VAL A 254 5.34 3.07 -19.66
CA VAL A 254 4.57 3.02 -18.41
C VAL A 254 5.45 2.53 -17.26
N VAL A 255 5.32 3.17 -16.10
CA VAL A 255 5.83 2.66 -14.82
C VAL A 255 4.62 2.31 -13.94
N ALA A 256 4.42 1.03 -13.66
CA ALA A 256 3.26 0.51 -12.92
C ALA A 256 3.67 -0.71 -12.09
N GLY A 257 3.92 -0.51 -10.80
CA GLY A 257 4.42 -1.56 -9.91
C GLY A 257 3.73 -1.62 -8.56
N GLY A 258 4.04 -2.68 -7.79
CA GLY A 258 3.49 -2.93 -6.46
C GLY A 258 4.34 -2.40 -5.29
N ALA A 259 5.59 -2.01 -5.52
CA ALA A 259 6.47 -1.52 -4.45
C ALA A 259 5.91 -0.23 -3.83
N ASN A 260 6.19 0.01 -2.55
CA ASN A 260 5.82 1.25 -1.86
C ASN A 260 6.95 2.28 -1.99
N ASN A 261 6.59 3.56 -2.12
CA ASN A 261 7.50 4.69 -2.28
C ASN A 261 8.42 4.51 -3.51
N GLN A 262 7.85 4.21 -4.67
CA GLN A 262 8.63 3.89 -5.89
C GLN A 262 9.53 5.04 -6.33
N LEU A 263 9.01 6.27 -6.29
CA LEU A 263 9.76 7.50 -6.53
C LEU A 263 10.72 7.74 -5.36
N ALA A 264 12.00 7.99 -5.64
CA ALA A 264 12.95 8.40 -4.61
C ALA A 264 12.61 9.79 -4.06
N THR A 265 12.17 10.69 -4.93
CA THR A 265 11.74 12.05 -4.60
C THR A 265 10.57 12.48 -5.48
N SER A 266 9.87 13.56 -5.11
CA SER A 266 8.80 14.13 -5.95
C SER A 266 9.29 14.58 -7.33
N LYS A 267 10.55 15.03 -7.43
CA LYS A 267 11.20 15.45 -8.67
C LYS A 267 11.32 14.31 -9.69
N ASP A 268 11.42 13.08 -9.21
CA ASP A 268 11.48 11.90 -10.09
C ASP A 268 10.12 11.67 -10.79
N GLY A 269 9.00 12.02 -10.14
CA GLY A 269 7.68 12.03 -10.78
C GLY A 269 7.54 13.14 -11.82
N GLU A 270 8.10 14.33 -11.55
CA GLU A 270 8.19 15.43 -12.53
C GLU A 270 9.01 15.03 -13.75
N GLU A 271 10.14 14.35 -13.54
CA GLU A 271 11.02 13.90 -14.61
C GLU A 271 10.36 12.81 -15.48
N LEU A 272 9.65 11.85 -14.88
CA LEU A 272 8.86 10.87 -15.65
C LEU A 272 7.80 11.57 -16.51
N HIS A 273 7.07 12.52 -15.92
CA HIS A 273 6.06 13.32 -16.63
C HIS A 273 6.67 14.10 -17.81
N ARG A 274 7.80 14.77 -17.58
CA ARG A 274 8.53 15.53 -18.62
C ARG A 274 9.00 14.64 -19.79
N ARG A 275 9.33 13.38 -19.51
CA ARG A 275 9.73 12.38 -20.52
C ARG A 275 8.56 11.72 -21.24
N GLY A 276 7.32 11.99 -20.83
CA GLY A 276 6.14 11.30 -21.35
C GLY A 276 6.03 9.84 -20.92
N ILE A 277 6.72 9.45 -19.84
CA ILE A 277 6.58 8.12 -19.25
C ILE A 277 5.42 8.18 -18.26
N LEU A 278 4.35 7.42 -18.52
CA LEU A 278 3.17 7.40 -17.67
C LEU A 278 3.46 6.64 -16.37
N TYR A 279 3.55 7.36 -15.26
CA TYR A 279 3.65 6.77 -13.93
C TYR A 279 2.28 6.50 -13.34
N ALA A 280 2.03 5.28 -12.88
CA ALA A 280 0.84 4.92 -12.16
C ALA A 280 1.13 4.98 -10.64
N PRO A 281 0.50 5.89 -9.88
CA PRO A 281 0.86 6.10 -8.47
C PRO A 281 0.76 4.83 -7.63
N ASP A 282 1.88 4.49 -7.03
CA ASP A 282 2.12 3.24 -6.30
C ASP A 282 1.08 2.95 -5.20
N TYR A 283 0.78 3.94 -4.37
CA TYR A 283 -0.13 3.77 -3.24
C TYR A 283 -1.59 3.54 -3.66
N ILE A 284 -1.94 3.83 -4.92
CA ILE A 284 -3.23 3.48 -5.52
C ILE A 284 -3.15 2.10 -6.14
N LEU A 285 -2.12 1.81 -6.93
CA LEU A 285 -1.94 0.51 -7.59
C LEU A 285 -1.89 -0.65 -6.59
N ASN A 286 -1.14 -0.47 -5.49
CA ASN A 286 -0.99 -1.49 -4.47
C ASN A 286 -2.06 -1.44 -3.37
N SER A 287 -3.16 -0.72 -3.59
CA SER A 287 -4.25 -0.58 -2.61
C SER A 287 -5.13 -1.82 -2.47
N GLY A 288 -4.99 -2.82 -3.34
CA GLY A 288 -5.76 -4.07 -3.27
C GLY A 288 -5.69 -4.75 -1.90
N GLY A 289 -4.56 -4.66 -1.20
CA GLY A 289 -4.45 -5.21 0.16
C GLY A 289 -5.32 -4.50 1.19
N ILE A 290 -5.35 -3.16 1.20
CA ILE A 290 -6.25 -2.41 2.11
C ILE A 290 -7.71 -2.58 1.70
N ILE A 291 -7.99 -2.66 0.39
CA ILE A 291 -9.34 -2.95 -0.12
C ILE A 291 -9.81 -4.32 0.39
N ASN A 292 -8.95 -5.33 0.37
CA ASN A 292 -9.26 -6.68 0.84
C ASN A 292 -9.65 -6.69 2.33
N VAL A 293 -8.82 -6.10 3.20
CA VAL A 293 -9.12 -6.06 4.64
C VAL A 293 -10.32 -5.16 4.94
N SER A 294 -10.55 -4.11 4.15
CA SER A 294 -11.75 -3.27 4.30
C SER A 294 -13.05 -4.03 4.05
N ALA A 295 -13.00 -5.13 3.29
CA ALA A 295 -14.14 -5.99 3.06
C ALA A 295 -14.51 -6.84 4.29
N GLU A 296 -13.78 -6.77 5.41
CA GLU A 296 -14.21 -7.33 6.71
C GLU A 296 -15.00 -6.32 7.55
N ILE A 297 -14.99 -5.03 7.16
CA ILE A 297 -15.55 -3.98 7.99
C ILE A 297 -17.05 -3.86 7.75
N GLY A 298 -17.82 -3.92 8.83
CA GLY A 298 -19.28 -3.78 8.80
C GLY A 298 -20.04 -5.05 8.43
N GLY A 299 -19.36 -6.19 8.23
CA GLY A 299 -20.00 -7.49 8.00
C GLY A 299 -19.00 -8.59 7.65
N PRO A 300 -19.46 -9.85 7.48
CA PRO A 300 -18.59 -10.97 7.12
C PRO A 300 -17.79 -10.68 5.85
N TYR A 301 -16.55 -11.21 5.80
CA TYR A 301 -15.71 -11.10 4.61
C TYR A 301 -16.40 -11.69 3.39
N ASN A 302 -16.29 -11.00 2.26
CA ASN A 302 -16.81 -11.44 0.98
C ASN A 302 -15.74 -11.17 -0.10
N ALA A 303 -15.22 -12.24 -0.70
CA ALA A 303 -14.15 -12.17 -1.69
C ALA A 303 -14.60 -11.48 -2.98
N ASP A 304 -15.85 -11.66 -3.42
CA ASP A 304 -16.38 -11.01 -4.61
C ASP A 304 -16.48 -9.50 -4.42
N ARG A 305 -16.90 -9.04 -3.23
CA ARG A 305 -16.91 -7.62 -2.85
C ARG A 305 -15.50 -7.03 -2.82
N ALA A 306 -14.53 -7.77 -2.28
CA ALA A 306 -13.13 -7.35 -2.29
C ALA A 306 -12.60 -7.23 -3.73
N ARG A 307 -12.92 -8.22 -4.57
CA ARG A 307 -12.54 -8.26 -5.99
C ARG A 307 -13.15 -7.10 -6.78
N GLU A 308 -14.47 -6.93 -6.73
CA GLU A 308 -15.18 -5.87 -7.45
C GLU A 308 -14.64 -4.48 -7.10
N LYS A 309 -14.40 -4.22 -5.81
CA LYS A 309 -13.77 -2.96 -5.38
C LYS A 309 -12.34 -2.82 -5.87
N THR A 310 -11.56 -3.90 -5.89
CA THR A 310 -10.19 -3.88 -6.39
C THR A 310 -10.15 -3.61 -7.89
N GLU A 311 -11.10 -4.14 -8.66
CA GLU A 311 -11.20 -3.91 -10.10
C GLU A 311 -11.44 -2.42 -10.45
N ARG A 312 -12.07 -1.65 -9.55
CA ARG A 312 -12.23 -0.19 -9.69
C ARG A 312 -10.93 0.60 -9.63
N ILE A 313 -9.78 -0.01 -9.29
CA ILE A 313 -8.47 0.63 -9.45
C ILE A 313 -8.25 1.09 -10.90
N TYR A 314 -8.82 0.38 -11.88
CA TYR A 314 -8.83 0.82 -13.28
C TYR A 314 -9.43 2.23 -13.44
N GLU A 315 -10.64 2.45 -12.90
CA GLU A 315 -11.34 3.74 -12.99
C GLU A 315 -10.65 4.82 -12.14
N ILE A 316 -10.11 4.45 -10.98
CA ILE A 316 -9.37 5.37 -10.11
C ILE A 316 -8.13 5.90 -10.84
N ILE A 317 -7.34 5.02 -11.46
CA ILE A 317 -6.17 5.43 -12.23
C ILE A 317 -6.56 6.25 -13.45
N GLY A 318 -7.65 5.90 -14.14
CA GLY A 318 -8.21 6.74 -15.21
C GLY A 318 -8.46 8.18 -14.75
N ARG A 319 -9.12 8.38 -13.60
CA ARG A 319 -9.35 9.72 -13.04
C ARG A 319 -8.06 10.46 -12.68
N VAL A 320 -7.06 9.77 -12.14
CA VAL A 320 -5.74 10.38 -11.84
C VAL A 320 -5.09 10.88 -13.12
N ILE A 321 -5.15 10.10 -14.20
CA ILE A 321 -4.62 10.46 -15.51
C ILE A 321 -5.37 11.69 -16.07
N GLU A 322 -6.70 11.71 -15.97
CA GLU A 322 -7.53 12.85 -16.40
C GLU A 322 -7.18 14.14 -15.63
N ILE A 323 -6.99 14.06 -14.31
CA ILE A 323 -6.55 15.19 -13.48
C ILE A 323 -5.15 15.64 -13.90
N SER A 324 -4.23 14.70 -14.11
CA SER A 324 -2.86 14.97 -14.56
C SER A 324 -2.84 15.74 -15.88
N GLN A 325 -3.64 15.32 -16.86
CA GLN A 325 -3.73 15.95 -18.17
C GLN A 325 -4.41 17.32 -18.14
N SER A 326 -5.56 17.41 -17.47
CA SER A 326 -6.34 18.66 -17.40
C SER A 326 -5.64 19.77 -16.64
N GLN A 327 -4.76 19.43 -15.69
CA GLN A 327 -4.04 20.39 -14.86
C GLN A 327 -2.56 20.49 -15.21
N GLU A 328 -2.08 19.75 -16.22
CA GLU A 328 -0.68 19.68 -16.65
C GLU A 328 0.30 19.44 -15.50
N VAL A 329 0.00 18.43 -14.67
CA VAL A 329 0.83 18.03 -13.53
C VAL A 329 1.19 16.55 -13.56
N PRO A 330 2.28 16.12 -12.91
CA PRO A 330 2.60 14.70 -12.77
C PRO A 330 1.46 13.90 -12.10
N THR A 331 1.30 12.64 -12.50
CA THR A 331 0.27 11.75 -11.93
C THR A 331 0.42 11.52 -10.44
N SER A 332 1.64 11.59 -9.89
CA SER A 332 1.88 11.54 -8.44
C SER A 332 1.18 12.70 -7.71
N LEU A 333 1.28 13.93 -8.23
CA LEU A 333 0.61 15.10 -7.67
C LEU A 333 -0.89 15.08 -7.95
N ALA A 334 -1.31 14.60 -9.12
CA ALA A 334 -2.72 14.43 -9.45
C ALA A 334 -3.44 13.47 -8.48
N ALA A 335 -2.77 12.38 -8.09
CA ALA A 335 -3.29 11.43 -7.12
C ALA A 335 -3.43 12.03 -5.71
N ASP A 336 -2.46 12.84 -5.27
CA ASP A 336 -2.55 13.57 -4.00
C ASP A 336 -3.74 14.54 -4.02
N ARG A 337 -3.87 15.33 -5.10
CA ARG A 337 -5.01 16.26 -5.28
C ARG A 337 -6.35 15.54 -5.25
N MET A 338 -6.45 14.38 -5.90
CA MET A 338 -7.67 13.58 -5.90
C MET A 338 -8.06 13.12 -4.47
N ALA A 339 -7.08 12.66 -3.68
CA ALA A 339 -7.30 12.27 -2.29
C ALA A 339 -7.73 13.46 -1.43
N GLU A 340 -7.05 14.60 -1.55
CA GLU A 340 -7.33 15.84 -0.82
C GLU A 340 -8.71 16.41 -1.16
N GLN A 341 -9.11 16.40 -2.43
CA GLN A 341 -10.44 16.81 -2.87
C GLN A 341 -11.54 15.96 -2.24
N ARG A 342 -11.34 14.63 -2.18
CA ARG A 342 -12.30 13.73 -1.52
C ARG A 342 -12.41 14.04 -0.02
N LEU A 343 -11.27 14.19 0.66
CA LEU A 343 -11.23 14.52 2.09
C LEU A 343 -11.92 15.86 2.37
N ALA A 344 -11.60 16.91 1.60
CA ALA A 344 -12.20 18.23 1.76
C ALA A 344 -13.71 18.20 1.49
N SER A 345 -14.14 17.48 0.46
CA SER A 345 -15.55 17.30 0.12
C SER A 345 -16.33 16.65 1.27
N VAL A 346 -15.86 15.53 1.82
CA VAL A 346 -16.53 14.86 2.95
C VAL A 346 -16.49 15.70 4.22
N ARG A 347 -15.37 16.40 4.48
CA ARG A 347 -15.25 17.31 5.63
C ARG A 347 -16.24 18.48 5.58
N SER A 348 -16.64 18.90 4.39
CA SER A 348 -17.58 20.01 4.18
C SER A 348 -19.06 19.63 4.44
N ILE A 349 -19.36 18.34 4.60
CA ILE A 349 -20.73 17.87 4.84
C ILE A 349 -21.29 18.52 6.11
N LYS A 350 -22.51 19.05 6.01
CA LYS A 350 -23.21 19.66 7.14
C LYS A 350 -23.34 18.65 8.28
N LYS A 351 -22.77 18.99 9.44
CA LYS A 351 -22.92 18.20 10.67
C LYS A 351 -24.37 18.32 11.14
N LEU A 352 -25.15 17.27 10.92
CA LEU A 352 -26.51 17.14 11.43
C LEU A 352 -26.47 16.32 12.72
N TYR A 353 -27.20 16.76 13.73
CA TYR A 353 -27.39 15.99 14.95
C TYR A 353 -28.04 14.64 14.62
N ARG A 354 -27.44 13.55 15.11
CA ARG A 354 -28.00 12.20 15.07
C ARG A 354 -28.09 11.71 16.52
N PRO A 355 -29.29 11.43 17.06
CA PRO A 355 -29.38 10.70 18.31
C PRO A 355 -28.82 9.30 18.06
N GLY A 356 -27.66 9.02 18.68
CA GLY A 356 -26.94 7.75 18.59
C GLY A 356 -27.48 6.71 19.55
#